data_AF-A0A822IYW5-F1
#
_entry.id   AF-A0A822IYW5-F1
#
_cell.length_a   1.000
_cell.length_b   1.000
_cell.length_c   1.000
_cell.angle_alpha   90.00
_cell.angle_beta   90.00
_cell.angle_gamma   90.00
#
_symmetry.space_group_name_H-M   'P 1'
#
loop_
_entity.id
_entity.type
_entity.pdbx_description
1 polymer ?
#
loop_
_entity_poly.entity_id
_entity_poly.type
_entity_poly.pdbx_seq_one_letter_code
_entity_poly.pdbx_strand_id
1 'polypeptide(L)'
;MGSISIVILEELGNQKYILKCAVCGGSGEMSRDHDGHSPYVICSVCYGRGKVLVEVSGSLPFVTCAVCNGSGEMSRDHDGHSPYVICSACLGVGAQPITGGMELIR
;
A
#
# COMPACT_ATOMS: atom_id res chain seq x y z
N MET A 1 -13.98 11.71 -6.25
CA MET A 1 -12.55 11.48 -5.99
C MET A 1 -12.39 11.32 -4.49
N GLY A 2 -12.15 10.10 -4.00
CA GLY A 2 -11.87 9.90 -2.57
C GLY A 2 -10.51 10.50 -2.24
N SER A 3 -10.44 11.37 -1.24
CA SER A 3 -9.18 11.89 -0.71
C SER A 3 -8.44 10.73 -0.03
N ILE A 4 -7.40 10.22 -0.67
CA ILE A 4 -6.52 9.20 -0.07
C ILE A 4 -5.53 9.92 0.84
N SER A 5 -5.67 9.68 2.13
CA SER A 5 -4.79 10.22 3.17
C SER A 5 -3.65 9.24 3.45
N ILE A 6 -2.42 9.75 3.47
CA ILE A 6 -1.27 9.00 3.97
C ILE A 6 -1.44 8.83 5.48
N VAL A 7 -1.46 7.59 5.96
CA VAL A 7 -1.65 7.31 7.39
C VAL A 7 -0.36 6.69 7.95
N ILE A 8 0.47 7.55 8.54
CA ILE A 8 1.58 7.13 9.40
C ILE A 8 0.98 6.80 10.76
N LEU A 9 1.14 5.55 11.18
CA LEU A 9 0.64 5.05 12.47
C LEU A 9 1.67 5.28 13.57
N GLU A 10 2.96 5.10 13.26
CA GLU A 10 4.04 5.22 14.23
C GLU A 10 5.38 5.54 13.54
N GLU A 11 6.18 6.40 14.15
CA GLU A 11 7.59 6.60 13.82
C GLU A 11 8.45 5.88 14.87
N LEU A 12 9.27 4.93 14.43
CA LEU A 12 10.09 4.10 15.31
C LEU A 12 11.51 4.68 15.50
N GLY A 13 11.80 5.82 14.87
CA GLY A 13 13.16 6.35 14.74
C GLY A 13 13.99 5.59 13.70
N ASN A 14 15.23 6.03 13.47
CA ASN A 14 16.16 5.42 12.50
C ASN A 14 15.54 5.21 11.10
N GLN A 15 14.77 6.19 10.62
CA GLN A 15 14.09 6.16 9.32
C GLN A 15 13.12 4.97 9.14
N LYS A 16 12.56 4.45 10.24
CA LYS A 16 11.56 3.38 10.23
C LYS A 16 10.18 3.91 10.60
N TYR A 17 9.19 3.50 9.83
CA TYR A 17 7.81 3.96 9.97
C TYR A 17 6.83 2.81 9.83
N ILE A 18 5.78 2.82 10.65
CA ILE A 18 4.64 1.93 10.49
C ILE A 18 3.55 2.70 9.74
N LEU A 19 3.14 2.19 8.59
CA LEU A 19 2.06 2.78 7.79
C LEU A 19 0.89 1.81 7.70
N LYS A 20 -0.30 2.38 7.53
CA LYS A 20 -1.48 1.62 7.13
C LYS A 20 -1.24 1.01 5.74
N CYS A 21 -1.52 -0.28 5.55
CA CYS A 21 -1.41 -0.89 4.23
C CYS A 21 -2.52 -0.35 3.31
N ALA A 22 -2.14 0.34 2.22
CA ALA A 22 -3.09 0.94 1.30
C ALA A 22 -3.92 -0.13 0.56
N VAL A 23 -3.27 -1.19 0.09
CA VAL A 23 -3.90 -2.27 -0.69
C VAL A 23 -5.13 -2.88 0.02
N CYS A 24 -5.01 -3.24 1.30
CA CYS A 24 -6.14 -3.77 2.06
C CYS A 24 -6.90 -2.70 2.86
N GLY A 25 -6.53 -1.43 2.73
CA GLY A 25 -7.13 -0.36 3.52
C GLY A 25 -7.07 -0.61 5.04
N GLY A 26 -6.06 -1.34 5.52
CA GLY A 26 -5.88 -1.67 6.94
C GLY A 26 -6.57 -2.93 7.46
N SER A 27 -7.36 -3.63 6.65
CA SER A 27 -8.10 -4.83 7.10
C SER A 27 -7.20 -6.06 7.30
N GLY A 28 -6.09 -6.14 6.56
CA GLY A 28 -5.29 -7.36 6.44
C GLY A 28 -5.80 -8.33 5.35
N GLU A 29 -6.95 -8.06 4.75
CA GLU A 29 -7.63 -8.94 3.81
C GLU A 29 -8.06 -8.20 2.54
N MET A 30 -8.09 -8.89 1.41
CA MET A 30 -8.59 -8.37 0.14
C MET A 30 -9.79 -9.19 -0.33
N SER A 31 -10.84 -8.53 -0.83
CA SER A 31 -11.90 -9.23 -1.57
C SER A 31 -11.40 -9.54 -2.96
N ARG A 32 -11.60 -10.77 -3.45
CA ARG A 32 -11.17 -11.15 -4.79
C ARG A 32 -12.07 -10.59 -5.90
N ASP A 33 -13.34 -10.28 -5.63
CA ASP A 33 -14.27 -9.78 -6.64
C ASP A 33 -15.34 -8.84 -6.04
N HIS A 34 -15.91 -7.96 -6.88
CA HIS A 34 -17.06 -7.11 -6.54
C HIS A 34 -18.39 -7.88 -6.41
N ASP A 35 -18.40 -9.18 -6.73
CA ASP A 35 -19.61 -10.00 -6.78
C ASP A 35 -19.99 -10.64 -5.43
N GLY A 36 -19.26 -10.33 -4.36
CA GLY A 36 -19.63 -10.70 -2.98
C GLY A 36 -19.61 -12.20 -2.64
N HIS A 37 -19.15 -13.06 -3.55
CA HIS A 37 -19.15 -14.52 -3.39
C HIS A 37 -17.75 -15.15 -3.32
N SER A 38 -16.70 -14.35 -3.53
CA SER A 38 -15.32 -14.82 -3.44
C SER A 38 -14.81 -14.76 -1.98
N PRO A 39 -14.06 -15.77 -1.50
CA PRO A 39 -13.50 -15.76 -0.17
C PRO A 39 -12.48 -14.63 -0.02
N TYR A 40 -12.48 -13.97 1.15
CA TYR A 40 -11.44 -13.03 1.54
C TYR A 40 -10.08 -13.72 1.48
N VAL A 41 -9.09 -13.06 0.87
CA VAL A 41 -7.72 -13.55 0.83
C VAL A 41 -6.81 -12.67 1.68
N ILE A 42 -5.86 -13.32 2.35
CA ILE A 42 -4.85 -12.61 3.13
C ILE A 42 -4.09 -11.65 2.21
N CYS A 43 -4.01 -10.38 2.61
CA CYS A 43 -3.28 -9.37 1.87
C CYS A 43 -1.79 -9.77 1.79
N SER A 44 -1.27 -9.92 0.58
CA SER A 44 0.10 -10.35 0.32
C SER A 44 1.16 -9.29 0.67
N VAL A 45 0.76 -8.02 0.76
CA VAL A 45 1.65 -6.91 1.10
C VAL A 45 1.94 -6.88 2.60
N CYS A 46 0.91 -7.00 3.42
CA CYS A 46 1.02 -6.92 4.89
C CYS A 46 0.91 -8.27 5.60
N TYR A 47 0.72 -9.36 4.87
CA TYR A 47 0.52 -10.72 5.41
C TYR A 47 -0.55 -10.79 6.50
N GLY A 48 -1.69 -10.13 6.29
CA GLY A 48 -2.80 -10.14 7.25
C GLY A 48 -2.70 -9.13 8.38
N ARG A 49 -1.61 -8.35 8.47
CA ARG A 49 -1.39 -7.42 9.60
C ARG A 49 -2.16 -6.11 9.50
N GLY A 50 -2.67 -5.75 8.32
CA GLY A 50 -3.29 -4.45 8.04
C GLY A 50 -2.31 -3.25 8.03
N LYS A 51 -1.07 -3.46 8.46
CA LYS A 51 -0.02 -2.44 8.53
C LYS A 51 1.28 -2.98 7.95
N VAL A 52 2.12 -2.07 7.48
CA VAL A 52 3.45 -2.36 6.95
C VAL A 52 4.51 -1.63 7.77
N LEU A 53 5.67 -2.25 7.92
CA LEU A 53 6.88 -1.58 8.40
C LEU A 53 7.72 -1.22 7.19
N VAL A 54 8.08 0.06 7.09
CA VAL A 54 8.98 0.55 6.04
C VAL A 54 10.25 1.12 6.64
N GLU A 55 11.36 0.89 5.97
CA GLU A 55 12.60 1.64 6.16
C GLU A 55 12.79 2.56 4.94
N VAL A 56 13.21 3.80 5.19
CA VAL A 56 13.48 4.77 4.14
C VAL A 56 14.93 5.23 4.20
N SER A 57 15.57 5.39 3.05
CA SER A 57 16.94 5.93 2.99
C SER A 57 16.96 7.45 2.84
N GLY A 58 15.84 8.05 2.46
CA GLY A 58 15.70 9.49 2.30
C GLY A 58 15.04 10.20 3.47
N SER A 59 14.54 11.40 3.17
CA SER A 59 13.93 12.29 4.16
C SER A 59 12.41 12.27 4.07
N LEU A 60 11.76 12.49 5.21
CA LEU A 60 10.37 12.90 5.28
C LEU A 60 10.13 14.22 4.54
N PRO A 61 8.87 14.52 4.13
CA PRO A 61 7.65 13.76 4.39
C PRO A 61 7.40 12.61 3.40
N PHE A 62 6.47 11.72 3.76
CA PHE A 62 5.82 10.85 2.78
C PHE A 62 4.83 11.66 1.93
N VAL A 63 4.74 11.33 0.66
CA VAL A 63 3.78 11.85 -0.30
C VAL A 63 2.96 10.72 -0.91
N THR A 64 1.74 11.01 -1.32
CA THR A 64 0.88 10.03 -1.98
C THR A 64 1.57 9.55 -3.25
N CYS A 65 1.62 8.24 -3.45
CA CYS A 65 2.25 7.68 -4.64
C CYS A 65 1.46 8.10 -5.88
N ALA A 66 2.06 8.96 -6.72
CA ALA A 66 1.42 9.48 -7.93
C ALA A 66 1.11 8.38 -8.95
N VAL A 67 1.90 7.30 -8.97
CA VAL A 67 1.77 6.19 -9.92
C VAL A 67 0.48 5.40 -9.71
N CYS A 68 0.13 5.08 -8.46
CA CYS A 68 -1.12 4.37 -8.11
C CYS A 68 -2.21 5.28 -7.52
N ASN A 69 -1.97 6.59 -7.52
CA ASN A 69 -2.80 7.59 -6.84
C ASN A 69 -3.16 7.21 -5.39
N GLY A 70 -2.23 6.56 -4.68
CA GLY A 70 -2.41 6.19 -3.27
C GLY A 70 -3.15 4.87 -2.98
N SER A 71 -3.65 4.16 -3.99
CA SER A 71 -4.32 2.86 -3.78
C SER A 71 -3.36 1.73 -3.37
N GLY A 72 -2.07 1.87 -3.68
CA GLY A 72 -1.10 0.79 -3.55
C GLY A 72 -1.17 -0.25 -4.68
N GLU A 73 -2.12 -0.10 -5.61
CA GLU A 73 -2.33 -1.03 -6.72
C GLU A 73 -2.41 -0.27 -8.03
N MET A 74 -1.98 -0.91 -9.13
CA MET A 74 -2.21 -0.38 -10.47
C MET A 74 -3.49 -1.01 -11.02
N SER A 75 -4.43 -0.17 -11.43
CA SER A 75 -5.64 -0.64 -12.11
C SER A 75 -5.28 -1.22 -13.48
N ARG A 76 -6.04 -2.21 -13.94
CA ARG A 76 -5.85 -2.83 -15.26
C ARG A 76 -6.56 -2.06 -16.35
N ASP A 77 -6.02 -2.21 -17.56
CA ASP A 77 -6.69 -1.83 -18.80
C ASP A 77 -8.12 -2.40 -18.85
N HIS A 78 -8.98 -1.72 -19.60
CA HIS A 78 -10.45 -1.78 -19.65
C HIS A 78 -11.13 -3.17 -19.75
N ASP A 79 -10.40 -4.27 -19.84
CA ASP A 79 -10.93 -5.60 -20.15
C ASP A 79 -11.19 -6.50 -18.92
N GLY A 80 -10.91 -6.06 -17.68
CA GLY A 80 -11.43 -6.68 -16.44
C GLY A 80 -10.97 -8.09 -16.05
N HIS A 81 -10.26 -8.84 -16.92
CA HIS A 81 -9.99 -10.29 -16.73
C HIS A 81 -8.78 -10.65 -15.86
N SER A 82 -8.40 -9.73 -14.99
CA SER A 82 -6.99 -9.42 -14.94
C SER A 82 -6.72 -9.06 -13.43
N PRO A 83 -5.91 -9.82 -12.63
CA PRO A 83 -5.65 -9.53 -11.19
C PRO A 83 -4.89 -8.23 -10.85
N TYR A 84 -5.38 -7.44 -9.89
CA TYR A 84 -4.69 -6.25 -9.36
C TYR A 84 -3.17 -6.45 -9.18
N VAL A 85 -2.38 -5.51 -9.70
CA VAL A 85 -0.91 -5.57 -9.62
C VAL A 85 -0.45 -4.60 -8.54
N ILE A 86 0.29 -5.10 -7.56
CA ILE A 86 0.88 -4.26 -6.51
C ILE A 86 1.76 -3.19 -7.16
N CYS A 87 1.53 -1.93 -6.81
CA CYS A 87 2.31 -0.81 -7.34
C CYS A 87 3.77 -0.97 -6.92
N SER A 88 4.66 -1.20 -7.87
CA SER A 88 6.09 -1.42 -7.64
C SER A 88 6.79 -0.17 -7.11
N ALA A 89 6.32 1.03 -7.47
CA ALA A 89 6.90 2.29 -6.99
C ALA A 89 6.80 2.42 -5.47
N CYS A 90 5.61 2.18 -4.91
CA CYS A 90 5.36 2.31 -3.46
C CYS A 90 5.27 0.98 -2.73
N LEU A 91 5.54 -0.15 -3.39
CA LEU A 91 5.46 -1.51 -2.83
C LEU A 91 4.09 -1.84 -2.19
N GLY A 92 3.00 -1.23 -2.67
CA GLY A 92 1.67 -1.42 -2.09
C GLY A 92 1.36 -0.56 -0.87
N VAL A 93 2.26 0.34 -0.48
CA VAL A 93 2.08 1.24 0.67
C VAL A 93 1.16 2.42 0.35
N GLY A 94 1.03 2.80 -0.93
CA GLY A 94 0.24 3.96 -1.37
C GLY A 94 0.93 5.31 -1.13
N ALA A 95 2.09 5.32 -0.49
CA ALA A 95 2.89 6.52 -0.25
C ALA A 95 4.38 6.21 -0.44
N GLN A 96 5.17 7.25 -0.69
CA GLN A 96 6.63 7.18 -0.88
C GLN A 96 7.31 8.37 -0.20
N PRO A 97 8.56 8.24 0.27
CA PRO A 97 9.31 9.41 0.72
C PRO A 97 9.58 10.37 -0.45
N ILE A 98 9.67 11.67 -0.18
CA ILE A 98 9.91 12.68 -1.23
C ILE A 98 11.31 12.56 -1.86
N THR A 99 12.26 11.97 -1.13
CA THR A 99 13.61 11.66 -1.62
C THR A 99 14.03 10.27 -1.17
N GLY A 100 15.06 9.71 -1.82
CA GLY A 100 15.61 8.40 -1.47
C GLY A 100 14.72 7.23 -1.87
N GLY A 101 15.00 6.07 -1.28
CA GLY A 101 14.27 4.84 -1.50
C GLY A 101 13.47 4.42 -0.28
N MET A 102 12.60 3.44 -0.47
CA MET A 102 11.88 2.77 0.60
C MET A 102 11.90 1.26 0.38
N GLU A 103 11.87 0.52 1.46
CA GLU A 103 11.72 -0.93 1.44
C GLU A 103 10.75 -1.41 2.51
N LEU A 104 10.11 -2.55 2.25
CA LEU A 104 9.27 -3.23 3.23
C LEU A 104 10.12 -4.15 4.09
N ILE A 105 10.07 -3.96 5.40
CA ILE A 105 10.61 -4.91 6.36
C ILE A 105 9.54 -5.96 6.65
N ARG A 106 9.90 -7.24 6.52
CA ARG A 106 9.02 -8.39 6.71
C ARG A 106 9.37 -9.20 7.95
#